data_AF-A0A1Y3TPG5-F1
#
_entry.id   AF-A0A1Y3TPG5-F1
#
_cell.length_a   1.000
_cell.length_b   1.000
_cell.length_c   1.000
_cell.angle_alpha   90.00
_cell.angle_beta   90.00
_cell.angle_gamma   90.00
#
_symmetry.space_group_name_H-M   'P 1'
#
loop_
_entity.id
_entity.type
_entity.pdbx_description
1 polymer ?
#
loop_
_entity_poly.entity_id
_entity_poly.type
_entity_poly.pdbx_seq_one_letter_code
_entity_poly.pdbx_strand_id
1 'polypeptide(L)'
;MKPFVKWAGGKTQLLNEIEKMLPENINRYYEPFVGGGAVLLNFAFNNATINDINQELIFTYECIKNQKDELLKELDNLDLEHEKSPKEFYYHTRDLYNEMIMNQQKNISLAAMFIYLNKHCFNGLYRVNSKGLFNVPFNNKKSGNSYKKEDIDQISEYLQNVDILCTDFENVCRNCEKGDFVFFDSPYDLLNDTSFESYTKEGFTKEEHIRLANLYKELSKKGVYCMLTNHNTELIRELYKDFHIKVVNVKRNINSDAKNRTGEEVIITNYDSNNDIQLINGDAFEVLPHLEEKSVDMIFLDPPYFLSNGGISCSGGKQVSVNKGKWDENFNFEEKVEFNRKWLIEAKRILKDTGTIWISGTYHNIYIIGYLLEELGFKIINNVTWMKTNPPPNLACRCFTHSTETILWAKKNIKKAKHTFNYKLMKELNEGKQMKDVFIGSLTPQKEKKYGKHPTQKPEYLLEKIILASTNENDVVCDFMAGSFTTGVVCKKLKRRFIGIEKEKEFYEIGLKRIEDVNYGEKL
;
A
#
# COMPACT_ATOMS: atom_id res chain seq x y z
N MET A 1 1.46 10.04 -22.31
CA MET A 1 0.77 9.82 -23.60
C MET A 1 -0.71 9.52 -23.34
N LYS A 2 -1.60 9.58 -24.35
CA LYS A 2 -3.03 9.26 -24.17
C LYS A 2 -3.41 7.98 -24.90
N PRO A 3 -4.34 7.16 -24.38
CA PRO A 3 -4.91 6.02 -25.11
C PRO A 3 -5.45 6.40 -26.48
N PHE A 4 -5.16 5.58 -27.50
CA PHE A 4 -5.68 5.76 -28.86
C PHE A 4 -7.15 5.35 -29.00
N VAL A 5 -7.65 4.50 -28.09
CA VAL A 5 -9.06 4.10 -28.01
C VAL A 5 -9.65 4.40 -26.64
N LYS A 6 -10.95 4.65 -26.64
CA LYS A 6 -11.72 4.66 -25.40
C LYS A 6 -12.04 3.21 -25.02
N TRP A 7 -11.71 2.84 -23.80
CA TRP A 7 -11.89 1.48 -23.30
C TRP A 7 -12.77 1.48 -22.05
N ALA A 8 -13.59 0.44 -21.89
CA ALA A 8 -14.35 0.25 -20.66
C ALA A 8 -13.37 0.07 -19.49
N GLY A 9 -13.65 0.69 -18.34
CA GLY A 9 -12.77 0.63 -17.17
C GLY A 9 -11.55 1.55 -17.23
N GLY A 10 -11.46 2.48 -18.20
CA GLY A 10 -10.31 3.39 -18.33
C GLY A 10 -9.90 4.10 -17.03
N LYS A 11 -8.67 3.81 -16.57
CA LYS A 11 -8.15 4.18 -15.24
C LYS A 11 -7.74 5.64 -15.05
N THR A 12 -8.14 6.54 -15.96
CA THR A 12 -7.73 7.94 -15.92
C THR A 12 -8.07 8.63 -14.59
N GLN A 13 -9.17 8.25 -13.92
CA GLN A 13 -9.52 8.80 -12.60
C GLN A 13 -8.64 8.27 -11.45
N LEU A 14 -8.04 7.09 -11.61
CA LEU A 14 -7.22 6.43 -10.60
C LEU A 14 -5.72 6.67 -10.79
N LEU A 15 -5.29 7.26 -11.91
CA LEU A 15 -3.85 7.46 -12.22
C LEU A 15 -3.07 8.11 -11.08
N ASN A 16 -3.60 9.18 -10.46
CA ASN A 16 -2.92 9.86 -9.35
C ASN A 16 -2.79 8.97 -8.09
N GLU A 17 -3.74 8.08 -7.85
CA GLU A 17 -3.67 7.17 -6.70
C GLU A 17 -2.77 5.98 -6.99
N ILE A 18 -2.75 5.51 -8.25
CA ILE A 18 -1.81 4.50 -8.74
C ILE A 18 -0.37 5.02 -8.64
N GLU A 19 -0.11 6.24 -9.10
CA GLU A 19 1.22 6.88 -9.07
C GLU A 19 1.82 6.90 -7.67
N LYS A 20 1.03 7.29 -6.66
CA LYS A 20 1.46 7.33 -5.24
C LYS A 20 1.80 5.95 -4.66
N MET A 21 1.37 4.88 -5.33
CA MET A 21 1.52 3.50 -4.88
C MET A 21 2.39 2.69 -5.84
N LEU A 22 3.06 3.31 -6.81
CA LEU A 22 4.03 2.62 -7.63
C LEU A 22 5.24 2.20 -6.78
N PRO A 23 5.84 1.03 -7.03
CA PRO A 23 7.13 0.67 -6.44
C PRO A 23 8.21 1.66 -6.88
N GLU A 24 9.18 1.96 -6.00
CA GLU A 24 10.29 2.87 -6.35
C GLU A 24 11.19 2.33 -7.46
N ASN A 25 11.46 1.03 -7.42
CA ASN A 25 12.39 0.34 -8.32
C ASN A 25 11.66 -0.79 -9.02
N ILE A 26 11.51 -0.66 -10.34
CA ILE A 26 10.82 -1.64 -11.20
C ILE A 26 11.82 -2.14 -12.23
N ASN A 27 12.02 -3.46 -12.27
CA ASN A 27 12.90 -4.09 -13.26
C ASN A 27 12.24 -4.16 -14.64
N ARG A 28 11.04 -4.74 -14.70
CA ARG A 28 10.19 -4.87 -15.89
C ARG A 28 8.73 -4.65 -15.51
N TYR A 29 7.97 -4.01 -16.39
CA TYR A 29 6.54 -3.78 -16.22
C TYR A 29 5.71 -4.81 -16.99
N TYR A 30 4.66 -5.32 -16.38
CA TYR A 30 3.69 -6.23 -17.00
C TYR A 30 2.27 -5.71 -16.83
N GLU A 31 1.49 -5.71 -17.91
CA GLU A 31 0.06 -5.38 -17.89
C GLU A 31 -0.73 -6.49 -18.59
N PRO A 32 -1.17 -7.54 -17.85
CA PRO A 32 -1.82 -8.71 -18.45
C PRO A 32 -3.21 -8.43 -19.07
N PHE A 33 -3.81 -7.30 -18.69
CA PHE A 33 -5.12 -6.80 -19.13
C PHE A 33 -4.98 -5.34 -19.59
N VAL A 34 -4.23 -5.10 -20.66
CA VAL A 34 -3.86 -3.74 -21.07
C VAL A 34 -5.06 -2.90 -21.46
N GLY A 35 -6.08 -3.47 -22.12
CA GLY A 35 -7.22 -2.70 -22.62
C GLY A 35 -6.78 -1.46 -23.42
N GLY A 36 -7.21 -0.27 -23.02
CA GLY A 36 -6.78 0.99 -23.64
C GLY A 36 -5.36 1.46 -23.25
N GLY A 37 -4.68 0.78 -22.34
CA GLY A 37 -3.32 1.07 -21.91
C GLY A 37 -3.18 2.39 -21.13
N ALA A 38 -4.20 2.77 -20.35
CA ALA A 38 -4.18 4.05 -19.63
C ALA A 38 -3.02 4.17 -18.64
N VAL A 39 -2.66 3.08 -17.96
CA VAL A 39 -1.54 3.04 -17.01
C VAL A 39 -0.22 2.97 -17.76
N LEU A 40 -0.06 2.00 -18.67
CA LEU A 40 1.09 1.90 -19.57
C LEU A 40 1.50 3.25 -20.19
N LEU A 41 0.56 3.93 -20.86
CA LEU A 41 0.83 5.13 -21.66
C LEU A 41 0.99 6.39 -20.80
N ASN A 42 0.48 6.39 -19.57
CA ASN A 42 0.66 7.52 -18.66
C ASN A 42 2.08 7.52 -18.06
N PHE A 43 2.55 6.35 -17.61
CA PHE A 43 3.83 6.22 -16.91
C PHE A 43 5.01 5.86 -17.82
N ALA A 44 4.74 5.33 -19.02
CA ALA A 44 5.75 5.05 -20.04
C ALA A 44 6.91 4.19 -19.48
N PHE A 45 6.58 3.08 -18.81
CA PHE A 45 7.56 2.20 -18.18
C PHE A 45 8.61 1.68 -19.18
N ASN A 46 9.87 1.71 -18.78
CA ASN A 46 10.94 1.07 -19.54
C ASN A 46 10.82 -0.44 -19.42
N ASN A 47 11.10 -1.17 -20.51
CA ASN A 47 10.96 -2.64 -20.58
C ASN A 47 9.56 -3.09 -20.12
N ALA A 48 8.57 -2.92 -20.99
CA ALA A 48 7.19 -3.30 -20.69
C ALA A 48 6.75 -4.52 -21.51
N THR A 49 5.90 -5.35 -20.92
CA THR A 49 5.20 -6.44 -21.60
C THR A 49 3.70 -6.26 -21.38
N ILE A 50 2.94 -6.10 -22.47
CA ILE A 50 1.49 -5.92 -22.43
C ILE A 50 0.77 -7.10 -23.05
N ASN A 51 -0.45 -7.36 -22.56
CA ASN A 51 -1.28 -8.43 -23.05
C ASN A 51 -2.77 -8.10 -22.94
N ASP A 52 -3.56 -8.70 -23.82
CA ASP A 52 -5.01 -8.78 -23.70
C ASP A 52 -5.50 -10.04 -24.42
N ILE A 53 -6.67 -10.54 -24.01
CA ILE A 53 -7.33 -11.65 -24.70
C ILE A 53 -8.02 -11.17 -25.99
N ASN A 54 -8.30 -9.87 -26.11
CA ASN A 54 -8.90 -9.28 -27.29
C ASN A 54 -7.89 -9.20 -28.44
N GLN A 55 -8.07 -10.06 -29.45
CA GLN A 55 -7.13 -10.19 -30.55
C GLN A 55 -7.11 -8.95 -31.46
N GLU A 56 -8.26 -8.32 -31.68
CA GLU A 56 -8.39 -7.15 -32.53
C GLU A 56 -7.71 -5.92 -31.91
N LEU A 57 -7.82 -5.76 -30.59
CA LEU A 57 -7.10 -4.76 -29.82
C LEU A 57 -5.59 -4.97 -29.94
N ILE A 58 -5.09 -6.18 -29.67
CA ILE A 58 -3.65 -6.48 -29.72
C ILE A 58 -3.10 -6.30 -31.13
N PHE A 59 -3.82 -6.80 -32.14
CA PHE A 59 -3.44 -6.58 -33.53
C PHE A 59 -3.37 -5.08 -33.88
N THR A 60 -4.26 -4.26 -33.32
CA THR A 60 -4.24 -2.81 -33.53
C THR A 60 -3.01 -2.16 -32.86
N TYR A 61 -2.62 -2.59 -31.65
CA TYR A 61 -1.34 -2.19 -31.03
C TYR A 61 -0.14 -2.58 -31.91
N GLU A 62 -0.13 -3.79 -32.49
CA GLU A 62 0.92 -4.24 -33.41
C GLU A 62 0.98 -3.39 -34.69
N CYS A 63 -0.16 -3.02 -35.28
CA CYS A 63 -0.22 -2.12 -36.42
C CYS A 63 0.30 -0.71 -36.07
N ILE A 64 -0.03 -0.17 -34.90
CA ILE A 64 0.52 1.12 -34.44
C ILE A 64 2.04 1.03 -34.26
N LYS A 65 2.54 -0.11 -33.75
CA LYS A 65 3.98 -0.35 -33.58
C LYS A 65 4.72 -0.46 -34.92
N ASN A 66 4.20 -1.24 -35.86
CA ASN A 66 4.96 -1.70 -37.03
C ASN A 66 4.56 -1.04 -38.37
N GLN A 67 3.34 -0.51 -38.47
CA GLN A 67 2.72 -0.06 -39.74
C GLN A 67 1.97 1.27 -39.58
N LYS A 68 2.49 2.16 -38.71
CA LYS A 68 1.85 3.43 -38.33
C LYS A 68 1.40 4.27 -39.54
N ASP A 69 2.29 4.52 -40.51
CA ASP A 69 1.97 5.44 -41.61
C ASP A 69 0.87 4.90 -42.54
N GLU A 70 0.86 3.59 -42.77
CA GLU A 70 -0.22 2.93 -43.52
C GLU A 70 -1.54 2.97 -42.75
N LEU A 71 -1.51 2.74 -41.43
CA LEU A 71 -2.67 2.85 -40.55
C LEU A 71 -3.29 4.25 -40.60
N LEU A 72 -2.45 5.29 -40.50
CA LEU A 72 -2.92 6.68 -40.53
C LEU A 72 -3.59 7.03 -41.87
N LYS A 73 -3.01 6.57 -42.98
CA LYS A 73 -3.59 6.77 -44.32
C LYS A 73 -4.97 6.11 -44.46
N GLU A 74 -5.13 4.88 -43.96
CA GLU A 74 -6.42 4.19 -43.97
C GLU A 74 -7.45 4.88 -43.07
N LEU A 75 -7.03 5.39 -41.90
CA LEU A 75 -7.91 6.16 -41.02
C LEU A 75 -8.37 7.47 -41.67
N ASP A 76 -7.46 8.19 -42.32
CA ASP A 76 -7.81 9.42 -43.04
C ASP A 76 -8.83 9.14 -44.16
N ASN A 77 -8.69 8.03 -44.88
CA ASN A 77 -9.67 7.61 -45.88
C ASN A 77 -11.04 7.30 -45.26
N LEU A 78 -11.08 6.57 -44.14
CA LEU A 78 -12.33 6.27 -43.42
C LEU A 78 -13.02 7.53 -42.91
N ASP A 79 -12.26 8.47 -42.35
CA ASP A 79 -12.81 9.74 -41.85
C ASP A 79 -13.35 10.62 -43.00
N LEU A 80 -12.67 10.66 -44.15
CA LEU A 80 -13.13 11.38 -45.35
C LEU A 80 -14.43 10.81 -45.92
N GLU A 81 -14.57 9.48 -46.00
CA GLU A 81 -15.81 8.85 -46.46
C GLU A 81 -16.96 9.01 -45.46
N HIS A 82 -16.63 9.00 -44.16
CA HIS A 82 -17.61 9.23 -43.10
C HIS A 82 -18.28 10.60 -43.23
N GLU A 83 -17.54 11.67 -43.54
CA GLU A 83 -18.12 13.01 -43.68
C GLU A 83 -19.18 13.12 -44.79
N LYS A 84 -19.11 12.26 -45.82
CA LYS A 84 -20.07 12.25 -46.94
C LYS A 84 -21.42 11.65 -46.54
N SER A 85 -21.41 10.56 -45.76
CA SER A 85 -22.63 9.84 -45.35
C SER A 85 -22.46 9.17 -43.97
N PRO A 86 -22.43 9.95 -42.86
CA PRO A 86 -21.94 9.48 -41.56
C PRO A 86 -22.60 8.21 -41.02
N LYS A 87 -23.93 8.14 -41.10
CA LYS A 87 -24.71 7.06 -40.50
C LYS A 87 -24.65 5.80 -41.36
N GLU A 88 -24.90 5.95 -42.66
CA GLU A 88 -24.88 4.87 -43.63
C GLU A 88 -23.48 4.25 -43.72
N PHE A 89 -22.45 5.09 -43.81
CA PHE A 89 -21.06 4.66 -43.85
C PHE A 89 -20.64 3.94 -42.56
N TYR A 90 -21.03 4.45 -41.39
CA TYR A 90 -20.72 3.76 -40.12
C TYR A 90 -21.26 2.32 -40.10
N TYR A 91 -22.51 2.11 -40.51
CA TYR A 91 -23.10 0.77 -40.52
C TYR A 91 -22.47 -0.12 -41.59
N HIS A 92 -22.16 0.43 -42.76
CA HIS A 92 -21.42 -0.29 -43.79
C HIS A 92 -20.04 -0.75 -43.30
N THR A 93 -19.25 0.15 -42.73
CA THR A 93 -17.92 -0.15 -42.16
C THR A 93 -18.01 -1.16 -41.02
N ARG A 94 -19.06 -1.08 -40.18
CA ARG A 94 -19.30 -2.06 -39.12
C ARG A 94 -19.58 -3.46 -39.67
N ASP A 95 -20.37 -3.56 -40.72
CA ASP A 95 -20.73 -4.84 -41.33
C ASP A 95 -19.51 -5.46 -42.03
N LEU A 96 -18.69 -4.64 -42.72
CA LEU A 96 -17.38 -5.06 -43.27
C LEU A 96 -16.42 -5.53 -42.18
N TYR A 97 -16.29 -4.76 -41.09
CA TYR A 97 -15.44 -5.13 -39.95
C TYR A 97 -15.84 -6.49 -39.37
N ASN A 98 -17.15 -6.73 -39.20
CA ASN A 98 -17.65 -8.02 -38.73
C ASN A 98 -17.44 -9.15 -39.74
N GLU A 99 -17.56 -8.89 -41.04
CA GLU A 99 -17.23 -9.85 -42.10
C GLU A 99 -15.75 -10.26 -42.03
N MET A 100 -14.86 -9.30 -41.85
CA MET A 100 -13.43 -9.56 -41.71
C MET A 100 -13.10 -10.40 -40.46
N ILE A 101 -13.76 -10.13 -39.32
CA ILE A 101 -13.63 -10.96 -38.11
C ILE A 101 -14.09 -12.40 -38.40
N MET A 102 -15.26 -12.58 -39.02
CA MET A 102 -15.78 -13.91 -39.35
C MET A 102 -14.82 -14.68 -40.27
N ASN A 103 -14.18 -13.98 -41.21
CA ASN A 103 -13.21 -14.54 -42.15
C ASN A 103 -11.78 -14.62 -41.59
N GLN A 104 -11.56 -14.25 -40.32
CA GLN A 104 -10.24 -14.20 -39.67
C GLN A 104 -9.20 -13.39 -40.44
N GLN A 105 -9.63 -12.34 -41.13
CA GLN A 105 -8.76 -11.48 -41.94
C GLN A 105 -8.09 -10.42 -41.05
N LYS A 106 -6.79 -10.56 -40.81
CA LYS A 106 -5.96 -9.58 -40.10
C LYS A 106 -5.13 -8.76 -41.08
N ASN A 107 -5.58 -7.55 -41.38
CA ASN A 107 -4.87 -6.59 -42.22
C ASN A 107 -5.02 -5.17 -41.66
N ILE A 108 -4.28 -4.22 -42.22
CA ILE A 108 -4.26 -2.83 -41.75
C ILE A 108 -5.66 -2.16 -41.71
N SER A 109 -6.55 -2.53 -42.64
CA SER A 109 -7.93 -2.03 -42.68
C SER A 109 -8.75 -2.48 -41.47
N LEU A 110 -8.51 -3.70 -40.94
CA LEU A 110 -9.16 -4.16 -39.71
C LEU A 110 -8.81 -3.26 -38.51
N ALA A 111 -7.52 -2.92 -38.36
CA ALA A 111 -7.04 -2.04 -37.29
C ALA A 111 -7.56 -0.61 -37.45
N ALA A 112 -7.60 -0.09 -38.68
CA ALA A 112 -8.17 1.21 -38.98
C ALA A 112 -9.67 1.25 -38.64
N MET A 113 -10.44 0.23 -39.06
CA MET A 113 -11.86 0.10 -38.73
C MET A 113 -12.10 -0.03 -37.22
N PHE A 114 -11.23 -0.73 -36.48
CA PHE A 114 -11.34 -0.83 -35.01
C PHE A 114 -11.29 0.55 -34.34
N ILE A 115 -10.30 1.37 -34.68
CA ILE A 115 -10.15 2.74 -34.12
C ILE A 115 -11.32 3.62 -34.57
N TYR A 116 -11.66 3.59 -35.86
CA TYR A 116 -12.78 4.34 -36.44
C TYR A 116 -14.10 4.01 -35.73
N LEU A 117 -14.46 2.72 -35.63
CA LEU A 117 -15.69 2.27 -34.99
C LEU A 117 -15.69 2.66 -33.51
N ASN A 118 -14.57 2.51 -32.79
CA ASN A 118 -14.48 2.96 -31.40
C ASN A 118 -14.78 4.45 -31.27
N LYS A 119 -14.25 5.31 -32.16
CA LYS A 119 -14.51 6.75 -32.09
C LYS A 119 -15.97 7.11 -32.37
N HIS A 120 -16.56 6.46 -33.37
CA HIS A 120 -17.85 6.82 -33.96
C HIS A 120 -19.03 6.02 -33.38
N CYS A 121 -18.77 5.00 -32.56
CA CYS A 121 -19.81 4.27 -31.84
C CYS A 121 -20.28 4.98 -30.57
N PHE A 122 -21.46 4.60 -30.09
CA PHE A 122 -22.08 5.13 -28.88
C PHE A 122 -21.15 4.99 -27.68
N ASN A 123 -20.80 6.13 -27.07
CA ASN A 123 -19.91 6.23 -25.91
C ASN A 123 -18.50 5.64 -26.06
N GLY A 124 -18.05 5.28 -27.27
CA GLY A 124 -16.76 4.61 -27.47
C GLY A 124 -16.65 3.28 -26.73
N LEU A 125 -17.74 2.53 -26.70
CA LEU A 125 -17.81 1.21 -26.09
C LEU A 125 -17.34 0.16 -27.08
N TYR A 126 -16.47 -0.75 -26.64
CA TYR A 126 -16.22 -1.99 -27.37
C TYR A 126 -17.13 -3.09 -26.81
N ARG A 127 -18.08 -3.56 -27.62
CA ARG A 127 -19.02 -4.64 -27.23
C ARG A 127 -19.31 -5.54 -28.41
N VAL A 128 -19.21 -6.83 -28.16
CA VAL A 128 -19.54 -7.89 -29.11
C VAL A 128 -20.81 -8.63 -28.70
N ASN A 129 -21.43 -9.34 -29.64
CA ASN A 129 -22.50 -10.29 -29.36
C ASN A 129 -21.92 -11.69 -29.07
N SER A 130 -22.80 -12.66 -28.86
CA SER A 130 -22.43 -14.06 -28.60
C SER A 130 -21.70 -14.77 -29.73
N LYS A 131 -21.64 -14.17 -30.93
CA LYS A 131 -20.84 -14.63 -32.07
C LYS A 131 -19.48 -13.92 -32.15
N GLY A 132 -19.12 -13.08 -31.17
CA GLY A 132 -17.91 -12.27 -31.19
C GLY A 132 -17.96 -11.05 -32.12
N LEU A 133 -19.13 -10.70 -32.66
CA LEU A 133 -19.28 -9.61 -33.64
C LEU A 133 -19.64 -8.29 -32.97
N PHE A 134 -18.98 -7.21 -33.38
CA PHE A 134 -19.19 -5.87 -32.86
C PHE A 134 -20.61 -5.36 -33.16
N ASN A 135 -21.31 -4.90 -32.12
CA ASN A 135 -22.75 -4.59 -32.22
C ASN A 135 -23.15 -3.22 -31.64
N VAL A 136 -22.21 -2.29 -31.48
CA VAL A 136 -22.49 -0.98 -30.90
C VAL A 136 -23.09 -0.03 -31.96
N PRO A 137 -24.16 0.72 -31.65
CA PRO A 137 -24.77 1.66 -32.60
C PRO A 137 -23.92 2.93 -32.77
N PHE A 138 -24.20 3.66 -33.84
CA PHE A 138 -23.59 4.96 -34.15
C PHE A 138 -23.88 6.02 -33.08
N ASN A 139 -22.94 6.94 -32.83
CA ASN A 139 -23.08 8.00 -31.81
C ASN A 139 -23.71 9.31 -32.29
N ASN A 140 -24.16 9.39 -33.55
CA ASN A 140 -24.74 10.57 -34.19
C ASN A 140 -23.78 11.76 -34.38
N LYS A 141 -22.46 11.60 -34.24
CA LYS A 141 -21.50 12.65 -34.58
C LYS A 141 -21.34 12.74 -36.09
N LYS A 142 -21.50 13.94 -36.65
CA LYS A 142 -21.41 14.17 -38.10
C LYS A 142 -19.98 14.37 -38.61
N SER A 143 -19.06 14.71 -37.72
CA SER A 143 -17.67 15.01 -38.05
C SER A 143 -16.77 14.76 -36.85
N GLY A 144 -15.47 14.62 -37.11
CA GLY A 144 -14.42 14.52 -36.11
C GLY A 144 -13.49 13.36 -36.36
N ASN A 145 -12.19 13.64 -36.32
CA ASN A 145 -11.16 12.67 -36.62
C ASN A 145 -11.17 11.49 -35.64
N SER A 146 -10.96 10.31 -36.19
CA SER A 146 -10.84 9.04 -35.47
C SER A 146 -9.67 9.05 -34.48
N TYR A 147 -8.58 9.71 -34.86
CA TYR A 147 -7.34 9.77 -34.08
C TYR A 147 -6.79 11.20 -33.98
N LYS A 148 -5.75 11.35 -33.16
CA LYS A 148 -4.87 12.53 -33.18
C LYS A 148 -3.48 12.05 -33.55
N LYS A 149 -2.90 12.65 -34.59
CA LYS A 149 -1.60 12.21 -35.11
C LYS A 149 -0.51 12.22 -34.04
N GLU A 150 -0.43 13.27 -33.25
CA GLU A 150 0.53 13.41 -32.15
C GLU A 150 0.43 12.28 -31.12
N ASP A 151 -0.80 11.84 -30.78
CA ASP A 151 -1.00 10.74 -29.84
C ASP A 151 -0.50 9.41 -30.44
N ILE A 152 -0.83 9.12 -31.70
CA ILE A 152 -0.40 7.90 -32.39
C ILE A 152 1.12 7.87 -32.61
N ASP A 153 1.72 9.01 -32.97
CA ASP A 153 3.16 9.13 -33.16
C ASP A 153 3.92 8.79 -31.86
N GLN A 154 3.51 9.38 -30.73
CA GLN A 154 4.13 9.10 -29.43
C GLN A 154 3.94 7.64 -29.00
N ILE A 155 2.74 7.08 -29.19
CA ILE A 155 2.46 5.68 -28.85
C ILE A 155 3.34 4.75 -29.70
N SER A 156 3.42 4.99 -31.01
CA SER A 156 4.21 4.16 -31.92
C SER A 156 5.70 4.14 -31.56
N GLU A 157 6.26 5.31 -31.22
CA GLU A 157 7.64 5.44 -30.76
C GLU A 157 7.88 4.67 -29.45
N TYR A 158 6.98 4.83 -28.48
CA TYR A 158 7.08 4.13 -27.20
C TYR A 158 6.96 2.60 -27.34
N LEU A 159 6.00 2.12 -28.15
CA LEU A 159 5.74 0.69 -28.36
C LEU A 159 6.92 -0.06 -28.98
N GLN A 160 7.92 0.62 -29.56
CA GLN A 160 9.14 -0.02 -30.02
C GLN A 160 9.86 -0.78 -28.91
N ASN A 161 9.77 -0.27 -27.67
CA ASN A 161 10.39 -0.87 -26.48
C ASN A 161 9.43 -1.75 -25.66
N VAL A 162 8.27 -2.11 -26.23
CA VAL A 162 7.23 -2.87 -25.55
C VAL A 162 7.03 -4.23 -26.23
N ASP A 163 7.07 -5.29 -25.45
CA ASP A 163 6.68 -6.64 -25.88
C ASP A 163 5.14 -6.74 -25.85
N ILE A 164 4.53 -7.17 -26.95
CA ILE A 164 3.08 -7.25 -27.11
C ILE A 164 2.70 -8.72 -27.26
N LEU A 165 1.79 -9.20 -26.41
CA LEU A 165 1.32 -10.59 -26.38
C LEU A 165 -0.20 -10.64 -26.50
N CYS A 166 -0.73 -11.77 -26.98
CA CYS A 166 -2.16 -12.07 -26.99
C CYS A 166 -2.38 -13.51 -26.50
N THR A 167 -2.49 -13.67 -25.19
CA THR A 167 -2.67 -14.96 -24.53
C THR A 167 -3.42 -14.80 -23.19
N ASP A 168 -3.66 -15.91 -22.51
CA ASP A 168 -4.22 -15.94 -21.16
C ASP A 168 -3.30 -15.19 -20.17
N PHE A 169 -3.90 -14.46 -19.22
CA PHE A 169 -3.17 -13.60 -18.30
C PHE A 169 -2.14 -14.35 -17.44
N GLU A 170 -2.36 -15.64 -17.12
CA GLU A 170 -1.39 -16.45 -16.37
C GLU A 170 -0.12 -16.69 -17.19
N ASN A 171 -0.24 -16.86 -18.51
CA ASN A 171 0.89 -17.17 -19.38
C ASN A 171 1.88 -16.02 -19.46
N VAL A 172 1.38 -14.78 -19.49
CA VAL A 172 2.21 -13.56 -19.54
C VAL A 172 3.04 -13.39 -18.27
N CYS A 173 2.50 -13.80 -17.13
CA CYS A 173 3.18 -13.68 -15.84
C CYS A 173 4.12 -14.85 -15.50
N ARG A 174 4.25 -15.88 -16.35
CA ARG A 174 5.05 -17.08 -16.04
C ARG A 174 6.52 -16.77 -15.76
N ASN A 175 7.07 -15.81 -16.49
CA ASN A 175 8.49 -15.45 -16.44
C ASN A 175 8.76 -14.22 -15.56
N CYS A 176 7.78 -13.74 -14.78
CA CYS A 176 8.03 -12.63 -13.85
C CYS A 176 9.05 -13.05 -12.77
N GLU A 177 9.99 -12.17 -12.51
CA GLU A 177 11.08 -12.32 -11.55
C GLU A 177 10.96 -11.33 -10.40
N LYS A 178 11.75 -11.54 -9.35
CA LYS A 178 11.80 -10.65 -8.20
C LYS A 178 12.13 -9.21 -8.64
N GLY A 179 11.32 -8.25 -8.18
CA GLY A 179 11.48 -6.83 -8.52
C GLY A 179 10.76 -6.39 -9.80
N ASP A 180 10.12 -7.30 -10.54
CA ASP A 180 9.18 -6.93 -11.59
C ASP A 180 7.90 -6.34 -11.01
N PHE A 181 7.18 -5.54 -11.79
CA PHE A 181 5.90 -4.96 -11.42
C PHE A 181 4.79 -5.43 -12.37
N VAL A 182 3.73 -6.00 -11.81
CA VAL A 182 2.54 -6.45 -12.56
C VAL A 182 1.33 -5.63 -12.14
N PHE A 183 0.72 -4.94 -13.10
CA PHE A 183 -0.52 -4.20 -12.92
C PHE A 183 -1.70 -4.97 -13.50
N PHE A 184 -2.66 -5.32 -12.63
CA PHE A 184 -3.86 -6.05 -12.99
C PHE A 184 -5.07 -5.12 -13.01
N ASP A 185 -5.58 -4.89 -14.22
CA ASP A 185 -6.89 -4.26 -14.45
C ASP A 185 -7.87 -5.25 -15.08
N SER A 186 -8.11 -6.35 -14.36
CA SER A 186 -9.06 -7.38 -14.78
C SER A 186 -10.47 -6.80 -14.93
N PRO A 187 -11.34 -7.39 -15.77
CA PRO A 187 -12.76 -7.05 -15.73
C PRO A 187 -13.32 -7.12 -14.30
N TYR A 188 -14.17 -6.15 -13.96
CA TYR A 188 -14.63 -5.95 -12.58
C TYR A 188 -15.70 -6.95 -12.14
N ASP A 189 -15.69 -7.27 -10.86
CA ASP A 189 -16.72 -8.11 -10.22
C ASP A 189 -18.09 -7.44 -10.21
N LEU A 190 -19.17 -8.22 -10.14
CA LEU A 190 -20.55 -7.71 -10.20
C LEU A 190 -20.97 -7.08 -8.86
N LEU A 191 -21.56 -5.88 -8.90
CA LEU A 191 -21.91 -5.10 -7.70
C LEU A 191 -23.17 -5.58 -6.96
N ASN A 192 -24.05 -6.34 -7.61
CA ASN A 192 -25.34 -6.76 -7.05
C ASN A 192 -25.55 -8.26 -7.26
N ASP A 193 -25.41 -9.03 -6.19
CA ASP A 193 -25.70 -10.47 -6.13
C ASP A 193 -27.17 -10.69 -5.70
N THR A 194 -28.14 -10.22 -6.49
CA THR A 194 -29.58 -10.48 -6.23
C THR A 194 -30.22 -11.45 -7.22
N SER A 195 -29.45 -12.03 -8.13
CA SER A 195 -29.94 -13.08 -9.01
C SER A 195 -28.93 -14.22 -9.05
N PHE A 196 -29.24 -15.28 -8.32
CA PHE A 196 -28.55 -16.58 -8.28
C PHE A 196 -28.51 -17.31 -9.64
N GLU A 197 -28.82 -16.63 -10.76
CA GLU A 197 -28.95 -17.16 -12.12
C GLU A 197 -28.53 -16.14 -13.19
N SER A 198 -27.28 -15.65 -13.14
CA SER A 198 -26.69 -15.04 -14.34
C SER A 198 -25.31 -15.63 -14.64
N TYR A 199 -25.33 -16.89 -15.09
CA TYR A 199 -24.25 -17.42 -15.93
C TYR A 199 -24.24 -16.64 -17.24
N THR A 200 -23.65 -15.45 -17.26
CA THR A 200 -23.23 -14.85 -18.52
C THR A 200 -22.00 -15.62 -18.98
N LYS A 201 -22.23 -16.51 -19.95
CA LYS A 201 -21.23 -17.34 -20.66
C LYS A 201 -20.11 -16.55 -21.37
N GLU A 202 -20.00 -15.24 -21.13
CA GLU A 202 -19.24 -14.25 -21.91
C GLU A 202 -18.50 -13.22 -21.03
N GLY A 203 -18.28 -13.50 -19.73
CA GLY A 203 -17.60 -12.59 -18.80
C GLY A 203 -16.47 -13.23 -18.00
N PHE A 204 -15.68 -12.40 -17.30
CA PHE A 204 -14.67 -12.84 -16.33
C PHE A 204 -15.40 -13.41 -15.11
N THR A 205 -15.40 -14.74 -14.95
CA THR A 205 -16.24 -15.40 -13.95
C THR A 205 -15.65 -15.31 -12.54
N LYS A 206 -16.42 -15.74 -11.55
CA LYS A 206 -15.92 -15.91 -10.17
C LYS A 206 -14.70 -16.84 -10.13
N GLU A 207 -14.69 -17.90 -10.93
CA GLU A 207 -13.56 -18.83 -11.05
C GLU A 207 -12.31 -18.14 -11.64
N GLU A 208 -12.50 -17.23 -12.60
CA GLU A 208 -11.40 -16.42 -13.14
C GLU A 208 -10.85 -15.43 -12.11
N HIS A 209 -11.71 -14.81 -11.29
CA HIS A 209 -11.25 -14.00 -10.15
C HIS A 209 -10.46 -14.81 -9.13
N ILE A 210 -10.85 -16.06 -8.88
CA ILE A 210 -10.10 -16.98 -8.02
C ILE A 210 -8.75 -17.36 -8.66
N ARG A 211 -8.71 -17.68 -9.95
CA ARG A 211 -7.45 -17.93 -10.70
C ARG A 211 -6.50 -16.74 -10.60
N LEU A 212 -7.01 -15.54 -10.85
CA LEU A 212 -6.22 -14.31 -10.73
C LEU A 212 -5.70 -14.08 -9.31
N ALA A 213 -6.52 -14.30 -8.29
CA ALA A 213 -6.08 -14.18 -6.89
C ALA A 213 -5.00 -15.20 -6.51
N ASN A 214 -5.05 -16.42 -7.07
CA ASN A 214 -4.02 -17.43 -6.88
C ASN A 214 -2.70 -17.02 -7.57
N LEU A 215 -2.76 -16.58 -8.83
CA LEU A 215 -1.60 -16.03 -9.54
C LEU A 215 -0.97 -14.87 -8.77
N TYR A 216 -1.79 -13.94 -8.27
CA TYR A 216 -1.35 -12.80 -7.48
C TYR A 216 -0.57 -13.25 -6.22
N LYS A 217 -1.08 -14.28 -5.51
CA LYS A 217 -0.39 -14.87 -4.35
C LYS A 217 0.92 -15.55 -4.72
N GLU A 218 0.98 -16.24 -5.86
CA GLU A 218 2.21 -16.88 -6.34
C GLU A 218 3.28 -15.87 -6.71
N LEU A 219 2.91 -14.83 -7.47
CA LEU A 219 3.81 -13.72 -7.82
C LEU A 219 4.31 -13.00 -6.57
N SER A 220 3.42 -12.77 -5.60
CA SER A 220 3.80 -12.18 -4.31
C SER A 220 4.88 -12.98 -3.59
N LYS A 221 4.75 -14.32 -3.54
CA LYS A 221 5.77 -15.19 -2.93
C LYS A 221 7.11 -15.16 -3.68
N LYS A 222 7.11 -14.85 -4.98
CA LYS A 222 8.34 -14.68 -5.78
C LYS A 222 9.01 -13.32 -5.56
N GLY A 223 8.39 -12.41 -4.81
CA GLY A 223 8.89 -11.04 -4.63
C GLY A 223 8.65 -10.14 -5.84
N VAL A 224 7.63 -10.45 -6.63
CA VAL A 224 7.10 -9.59 -7.70
C VAL A 224 6.17 -8.56 -7.06
N TYR A 225 6.30 -7.29 -7.44
CA TYR A 225 5.35 -6.26 -7.04
C TYR A 225 4.05 -6.42 -7.83
N CYS A 226 2.92 -6.50 -7.15
CA CYS A 226 1.61 -6.66 -7.78
C CYS A 226 0.67 -5.55 -7.32
N MET A 227 0.02 -4.88 -8.27
CA MET A 227 -1.06 -3.94 -8.00
C MET A 227 -2.30 -4.38 -8.77
N LEU A 228 -3.45 -4.44 -8.10
CA LEU A 228 -4.72 -4.80 -8.72
C LEU A 228 -5.77 -3.72 -8.45
N THR A 229 -6.61 -3.45 -9.44
CA THR A 229 -7.76 -2.56 -9.30
C THR A 229 -9.06 -3.34 -9.55
N ASN A 230 -10.08 -3.09 -8.72
CA ASN A 230 -11.40 -3.71 -8.89
C ASN A 230 -12.51 -2.92 -8.18
N HIS A 231 -13.75 -3.36 -8.32
CA HIS A 231 -14.85 -2.91 -7.48
C HIS A 231 -14.67 -3.32 -6.01
N ASN A 232 -15.16 -2.49 -5.11
CA ASN A 232 -15.15 -2.75 -3.68
C ASN A 232 -16.27 -3.75 -3.27
N THR A 233 -16.14 -5.03 -3.64
CA THR A 233 -17.11 -6.09 -3.29
C THR A 233 -16.62 -6.99 -2.15
N GLU A 234 -17.53 -7.75 -1.53
CA GLU A 234 -17.18 -8.73 -0.50
C GLU A 234 -16.27 -9.84 -1.06
N LEU A 235 -16.56 -10.33 -2.27
CA LEU A 235 -15.73 -11.33 -2.94
C LEU A 235 -14.29 -10.85 -3.11
N ILE A 236 -14.09 -9.64 -3.65
CA ILE A 236 -12.75 -9.08 -3.85
C ILE A 236 -12.04 -8.88 -2.51
N ARG A 237 -12.73 -8.35 -1.49
CA ARG A 237 -12.15 -8.20 -0.15
C ARG A 237 -11.69 -9.52 0.45
N GLU A 238 -12.48 -10.58 0.30
CA GLU A 238 -12.16 -11.89 0.84
C GLU A 238 -10.99 -12.55 0.08
N LEU A 239 -10.96 -12.46 -1.25
CA LEU A 239 -9.90 -13.03 -2.08
C LEU A 239 -8.51 -12.45 -1.74
N TYR A 240 -8.48 -11.15 -1.43
CA TYR A 240 -7.26 -10.38 -1.22
C TYR A 240 -7.07 -9.89 0.23
N LYS A 241 -7.77 -10.47 1.21
CA LYS A 241 -7.76 -10.03 2.63
C LYS A 241 -6.39 -9.99 3.31
N ASP A 242 -5.44 -10.77 2.79
CA ASP A 242 -4.07 -10.86 3.29
C ASP A 242 -3.15 -9.77 2.73
N PHE A 243 -3.65 -8.95 1.80
CA PHE A 243 -2.90 -7.87 1.14
C PHE A 243 -3.37 -6.49 1.60
N HIS A 244 -2.63 -5.44 1.21
CA HIS A 244 -3.03 -4.06 1.47
C HIS A 244 -4.17 -3.66 0.53
N ILE A 245 -5.32 -3.29 1.10
CA ILE A 245 -6.52 -2.89 0.34
C ILE A 245 -6.84 -1.42 0.64
N LYS A 246 -6.63 -0.55 -0.34
CA LYS A 246 -7.00 0.86 -0.26
C LYS A 246 -8.33 1.09 -0.98
N VAL A 247 -9.31 1.63 -0.28
CA VAL A 247 -10.59 2.04 -0.86
C VAL A 247 -10.48 3.44 -1.43
N VAL A 248 -10.89 3.62 -2.69
CA VAL A 248 -10.88 4.89 -3.40
C VAL A 248 -12.30 5.24 -3.86
N ASN A 249 -12.73 6.46 -3.56
CA ASN A 249 -14.01 6.99 -4.03
C ASN A 249 -13.90 7.47 -5.48
N VAL A 250 -14.74 6.91 -6.36
CA VAL A 250 -14.78 7.25 -7.80
C VAL A 250 -16.13 7.85 -8.20
N LYS A 251 -16.12 8.68 -9.24
CA LYS A 251 -17.35 9.30 -9.78
C LYS A 251 -17.95 8.42 -10.89
N ARG A 252 -19.13 7.86 -10.65
CA ARG A 252 -19.89 7.09 -11.66
C ARG A 252 -20.78 8.03 -12.46
N ASN A 253 -20.24 8.59 -13.54
CA ASN A 253 -20.94 9.56 -14.40
C ASN A 253 -22.08 8.96 -15.25
N ILE A 254 -22.39 7.66 -15.11
CA ILE A 254 -23.36 6.94 -15.95
C ILE A 254 -24.77 6.92 -15.31
N ASN A 255 -24.92 7.28 -14.03
CA ASN A 255 -26.22 7.22 -13.34
C ASN A 255 -27.07 8.49 -13.56
N SER A 256 -28.34 8.31 -13.94
CA SER A 256 -29.28 9.39 -14.28
C SER A 256 -29.66 10.26 -13.06
N ASP A 257 -29.60 9.70 -11.85
CA ASP A 257 -29.81 10.42 -10.59
C ASP A 257 -28.48 10.98 -10.03
N ALA A 258 -28.42 12.30 -9.84
CA ALA A 258 -27.24 13.02 -9.37
C ALA A 258 -26.80 12.62 -7.96
N LYS A 259 -27.69 12.08 -7.11
CA LYS A 259 -27.38 11.67 -5.74
C LYS A 259 -26.68 10.30 -5.62
N ASN A 260 -26.72 9.47 -6.68
CA ASN A 260 -26.16 8.11 -6.72
C ASN A 260 -24.94 7.96 -7.64
N ARG A 261 -24.17 9.04 -7.83
CA ARG A 261 -22.98 9.10 -8.73
C ARG A 261 -21.65 8.83 -8.03
N THR A 262 -21.66 8.21 -6.86
CA THR A 262 -20.47 7.80 -6.11
C THR A 262 -20.35 6.28 -6.16
N GLY A 263 -19.16 5.77 -6.47
CA GLY A 263 -18.81 4.37 -6.36
C GLY A 263 -17.52 4.21 -5.57
N GLU A 264 -17.30 3.01 -5.05
CA GLU A 264 -16.04 2.65 -4.40
C GLU A 264 -15.32 1.61 -5.24
N GLU A 265 -14.04 1.86 -5.47
CA GLU A 265 -13.10 0.92 -6.06
C GLU A 265 -12.00 0.62 -5.04
N VAL A 266 -11.31 -0.49 -5.23
CA VAL A 266 -10.17 -0.88 -4.41
C VAL A 266 -8.90 -0.90 -5.26
N ILE A 267 -7.82 -0.41 -4.67
CA ILE A 267 -6.45 -0.63 -5.14
C ILE A 267 -5.80 -1.59 -4.15
N ILE A 268 -5.30 -2.72 -4.65
CA ILE A 268 -4.74 -3.79 -3.83
C ILE A 268 -3.26 -3.96 -4.15
N THR A 269 -2.40 -3.90 -3.13
CA THR A 269 -0.95 -4.09 -3.27
C THR A 269 -0.43 -5.17 -2.34
N ASN A 270 0.58 -5.93 -2.79
CA ASN A 270 1.31 -6.90 -1.97
C ASN A 270 2.58 -6.32 -1.34
N TYR A 271 2.80 -5.03 -1.53
CA TYR A 271 3.87 -4.25 -0.94
C TYR A 271 3.29 -3.02 -0.27
N ASP A 272 4.07 -2.48 0.66
CA ASP A 272 3.78 -1.22 1.32
C ASP A 272 3.99 -0.08 0.32
N SER A 273 3.04 0.84 0.22
CA SER A 273 3.37 2.10 -0.45
C SER A 273 4.46 2.80 0.36
N ASN A 274 5.29 3.62 -0.28
CA ASN A 274 6.34 4.40 0.39
C ASN A 274 5.85 5.21 1.61
N ASN A 275 4.54 5.39 1.76
CA ASN A 275 3.92 6.15 2.85
C ASN A 275 3.46 5.29 4.05
N ASP A 276 3.47 3.95 3.96
CA ASP A 276 2.91 3.12 5.03
C ASP A 276 3.94 2.80 6.13
N ILE A 277 5.19 2.53 5.77
CA ILE A 277 6.29 2.34 6.73
C ILE A 277 7.42 3.30 6.37
N GLN A 278 7.48 4.43 7.07
CA GLN A 278 8.51 5.44 6.89
C GLN A 278 9.62 5.26 7.92
N LEU A 279 10.84 5.06 7.45
CA LEU A 279 12.03 4.94 8.29
C LEU A 279 12.99 6.08 7.96
N ILE A 280 13.41 6.80 8.99
CA ILE A 280 14.24 8.01 8.86
C ILE A 280 15.51 7.81 9.69
N ASN A 281 16.67 7.88 9.03
CA ASN A 281 17.93 8.01 9.74
C ASN A 281 18.22 9.49 10.00
N GLY A 282 18.06 9.94 11.25
CA GLY A 282 18.21 11.36 11.59
C GLY A 282 17.97 11.66 13.05
N ASP A 283 18.26 12.90 13.46
CA ASP A 283 17.95 13.37 14.81
C ASP A 283 16.45 13.67 14.95
N ALA A 284 15.81 13.09 15.97
CA ALA A 284 14.40 13.33 16.24
C ALA A 284 14.07 14.82 16.39
N PHE A 285 14.96 15.63 16.97
CA PHE A 285 14.71 17.07 17.12
C PHE A 285 14.79 17.86 15.81
N GLU A 286 15.43 17.31 14.78
CA GLU A 286 15.47 17.90 13.44
C GLU A 286 14.27 17.44 12.60
N VAL A 287 13.86 16.18 12.74
CA VAL A 287 12.80 15.58 11.93
C VAL A 287 11.40 15.91 12.45
N LEU A 288 11.17 15.87 13.77
CA LEU A 288 9.86 16.08 14.37
C LEU A 288 9.19 17.40 13.92
N PRO A 289 9.88 18.56 13.87
CA PRO A 289 9.29 19.82 13.42
C PRO A 289 8.66 19.79 12.01
N HIS A 290 9.09 18.84 11.15
CA HIS A 290 8.58 18.69 9.80
C HIS A 290 7.37 17.74 9.71
N LEU A 291 7.05 17.01 10.78
CA LEU A 291 5.85 16.18 10.82
C LEU A 291 4.59 17.03 11.02
N GLU A 292 3.52 16.66 10.34
CA GLU A 292 2.22 17.33 10.43
C GLU A 292 1.65 17.24 11.86
N GLU A 293 1.04 18.32 12.35
CA GLU A 293 0.36 18.31 13.65
C GLU A 293 -0.84 17.37 13.64
N LYS A 294 -1.13 16.73 14.80
CA LYS A 294 -2.28 15.83 14.96
C LYS A 294 -2.39 14.75 13.88
N SER A 295 -1.26 14.20 13.43
CA SER A 295 -1.17 13.18 12.39
C SER A 295 -1.00 11.76 12.95
N VAL A 296 -0.55 11.60 14.20
CA VAL A 296 -0.20 10.32 14.81
C VAL A 296 -1.27 9.81 15.78
N ASP A 297 -1.68 8.54 15.66
CA ASP A 297 -2.66 7.90 16.55
C ASP A 297 -2.04 7.35 17.84
N MET A 298 -0.83 6.81 17.75
CA MET A 298 -0.11 6.28 18.90
C MET A 298 1.38 6.61 18.82
N ILE A 299 1.96 7.04 19.93
CA ILE A 299 3.41 7.16 20.09
C ILE A 299 3.88 6.07 21.06
N PHE A 300 4.93 5.33 20.71
CA PHE A 300 5.68 4.49 21.65
C PHE A 300 7.10 5.01 21.76
N LEU A 301 7.64 5.12 22.97
CA LEU A 301 9.02 5.53 23.20
C LEU A 301 9.67 4.71 24.31
N ASP A 302 10.95 4.42 24.11
CA ASP A 302 11.88 3.91 25.13
C ASP A 302 13.06 4.89 25.27
N PRO A 303 12.84 6.06 25.88
CA PRO A 303 13.84 7.13 25.92
C PRO A 303 15.09 6.73 26.73
N PRO A 304 16.21 7.45 26.55
CA PRO A 304 17.43 7.22 27.31
C PRO A 304 17.21 7.24 28.84
N TYR A 305 17.96 6.43 29.59
CA TYR A 305 17.79 6.26 31.04
C TYR A 305 18.81 7.06 31.87
N PHE A 306 19.75 7.72 31.20
CA PHE A 306 20.88 8.48 31.72
C PHE A 306 21.78 7.67 32.67
N LEU A 307 22.11 6.44 32.22
CA LEU A 307 22.83 5.43 32.98
C LEU A 307 24.32 5.34 32.64
N SER A 308 24.78 5.95 31.53
CA SER A 308 26.19 5.89 31.11
C SER A 308 27.07 6.80 31.98
N ASN A 309 27.32 6.39 33.22
CA ASN A 309 28.10 7.12 34.23
C ASN A 309 29.42 6.44 34.61
N GLY A 310 29.87 5.44 33.82
CA GLY A 310 31.11 4.69 34.11
C GLY A 310 30.97 3.56 35.14
N GLY A 311 29.74 3.25 35.58
CA GLY A 311 29.44 2.15 36.51
C GLY A 311 29.51 0.74 35.92
N ILE A 312 29.15 -0.25 36.74
CA ILE A 312 29.24 -1.68 36.45
C ILE A 312 27.83 -2.33 36.48
N SER A 313 27.54 -3.19 35.51
CA SER A 313 26.30 -3.98 35.35
C SER A 313 26.62 -5.48 35.16
N CYS A 314 25.59 -6.31 35.00
CA CYS A 314 25.71 -7.76 34.79
C CYS A 314 24.99 -8.20 33.51
N SER A 315 25.64 -9.04 32.70
CA SER A 315 25.01 -9.74 31.58
C SER A 315 25.52 -11.18 31.51
N GLY A 316 24.60 -12.15 31.53
CA GLY A 316 24.97 -13.58 31.50
C GLY A 316 25.86 -14.01 32.67
N GLY A 317 25.71 -13.39 33.84
CA GLY A 317 26.54 -13.65 35.03
C GLY A 317 27.94 -13.01 35.00
N LYS A 318 28.27 -12.26 33.94
CA LYS A 318 29.56 -11.55 33.81
C LYS A 318 29.40 -10.06 34.05
N GLN A 319 30.44 -9.46 34.63
CA GLN A 319 30.56 -8.02 34.82
C GLN A 319 30.69 -7.32 33.46
N VAL A 320 29.82 -6.33 33.19
CA VAL A 320 29.82 -5.53 31.96
C VAL A 320 29.65 -4.04 32.30
N SER A 321 30.00 -3.13 31.40
CA SER A 321 29.79 -1.69 31.63
C SER A 321 28.29 -1.33 31.67
N VAL A 322 27.93 -0.34 32.50
CA VAL A 322 26.58 0.27 32.45
C VAL A 322 26.40 1.13 31.20
N ASN A 323 27.48 1.60 30.58
CA ASN A 323 27.42 2.49 29.43
C ASN A 323 26.76 1.74 28.26
N LYS A 324 25.58 2.22 27.84
CA LYS A 324 24.82 1.62 26.73
C LYS A 324 25.08 2.32 25.40
N GLY A 325 25.58 3.55 25.45
CA GLY A 325 25.98 4.36 24.30
C GLY A 325 26.30 5.80 24.69
N LYS A 326 26.88 6.55 23.75
CA LYS A 326 27.24 7.97 23.92
C LYS A 326 26.03 8.89 24.08
N TRP A 327 24.88 8.48 23.56
CA TRP A 327 23.62 9.23 23.64
C TRP A 327 23.05 9.38 25.06
N ASP A 328 23.66 8.75 26.06
CA ASP A 328 23.17 8.67 27.44
C ASP A 328 24.20 9.14 28.49
N GLU A 329 25.28 9.79 28.06
CA GLU A 329 26.43 10.19 28.89
C GLU A 329 26.31 11.62 29.44
N ASN A 330 26.74 11.85 30.69
CA ASN A 330 27.04 13.15 31.31
C ASN A 330 25.91 14.18 31.48
N PHE A 331 24.65 13.76 31.61
CA PHE A 331 23.54 14.68 31.91
C PHE A 331 23.42 15.00 33.41
N ASN A 332 23.37 16.30 33.76
CA ASN A 332 22.90 16.76 35.07
C ASN A 332 21.35 16.70 35.15
N PHE A 333 20.77 16.98 36.32
CA PHE A 333 19.32 16.82 36.52
C PHE A 333 18.51 17.78 35.63
N GLU A 334 18.90 19.05 35.56
CA GLU A 334 18.24 20.08 34.76
C GLU A 334 18.28 19.74 33.26
N GLU A 335 19.41 19.22 32.77
CA GLU A 335 19.56 18.77 31.38
C GLU A 335 18.65 17.58 31.06
N LYS A 336 18.46 16.63 32.00
CA LYS A 336 17.50 15.52 31.82
C LYS A 336 16.06 16.03 31.73
N VAL A 337 15.69 16.98 32.59
CA VAL A 337 14.36 17.60 32.58
C VAL A 337 14.12 18.31 31.26
N GLU A 338 15.08 19.13 30.82
CA GLU A 338 14.96 19.91 29.57
C GLU A 338 14.94 19.00 28.34
N PHE A 339 15.79 17.97 28.29
CA PHE A 339 15.76 16.97 27.23
C PHE A 339 14.39 16.31 27.12
N ASN A 340 13.83 15.84 28.24
CA ASN A 340 12.52 15.19 28.25
C ASN A 340 11.38 16.14 27.88
N ARG A 341 11.44 17.38 28.36
CA ARG A 341 10.46 18.42 28.06
C ARG A 341 10.38 18.70 26.57
N LYS A 342 11.53 18.86 25.90
CA LYS A 342 11.60 19.19 24.47
C LYS A 342 10.85 18.17 23.61
N TRP A 343 11.16 16.87 23.77
CA TRP A 343 10.52 15.86 22.94
C TRP A 343 9.06 15.63 23.34
N LEU A 344 8.67 15.80 24.61
CA LEU A 344 7.27 15.70 25.04
C LEU A 344 6.39 16.79 24.43
N ILE A 345 6.92 18.00 24.23
CA ILE A 345 6.22 19.09 23.53
C ILE A 345 5.93 18.69 22.08
N GLU A 346 6.94 18.19 21.36
CA GLU A 346 6.77 17.73 19.98
C GLU A 346 5.83 16.52 19.88
N ALA A 347 5.98 15.55 20.79
CA ALA A 347 5.07 14.41 20.89
C ALA A 347 3.62 14.86 21.08
N LYS A 348 3.38 15.86 21.94
CA LYS A 348 2.06 16.45 22.12
C LYS A 348 1.56 17.15 20.85
N ARG A 349 2.43 17.80 20.08
CA ARG A 349 2.05 18.49 18.84
C ARG A 349 1.58 17.50 17.76
N ILE A 350 2.37 16.46 17.48
CA ILE A 350 2.08 15.50 16.39
C ILE A 350 0.96 14.50 16.74
N LEU A 351 0.75 14.22 18.03
CA LEU A 351 -0.29 13.27 18.47
C LEU A 351 -1.68 13.82 18.17
N LYS A 352 -2.60 13.01 17.64
CA LYS A 352 -4.01 13.38 17.48
C LYS A 352 -4.65 13.73 18.83
N ASP A 353 -5.73 14.49 18.80
CA ASP A 353 -6.48 14.82 20.03
C ASP A 353 -7.03 13.56 20.73
N THR A 354 -7.31 12.51 19.94
CA THR A 354 -7.72 11.17 20.38
C THR A 354 -6.56 10.19 20.55
N GLY A 355 -5.32 10.58 20.24
CA GLY A 355 -4.17 9.69 20.29
C GLY A 355 -3.67 9.40 21.70
N THR A 356 -2.82 8.39 21.82
CA THR A 356 -2.15 8.03 23.08
C THR A 356 -0.64 7.91 22.95
N ILE A 357 0.05 8.06 24.07
CA ILE A 357 1.49 7.88 24.17
C ILE A 357 1.81 6.83 25.22
N TRP A 358 2.71 5.92 24.89
CA TRP A 358 3.25 4.87 25.74
C TRP A 358 4.75 5.10 25.92
N ILE A 359 5.21 5.21 27.17
CA ILE A 359 6.61 5.51 27.47
C ILE A 359 7.14 4.48 28.44
N SER A 360 8.11 3.69 27.98
CA SER A 360 8.85 2.72 28.81
C SER A 360 9.99 3.42 29.53
N GLY A 361 10.26 3.02 30.78
CA GLY A 361 11.39 3.58 31.51
C GLY A 361 11.66 2.89 32.84
N THR A 362 12.86 3.17 33.35
CA THR A 362 13.26 2.80 34.70
C THR A 362 13.04 3.97 35.65
N TYR A 363 13.13 3.72 36.96
CA TYR A 363 13.00 4.76 38.00
C TYR A 363 13.97 5.94 37.84
N HIS A 364 15.04 5.79 37.05
CA HIS A 364 16.05 6.82 36.83
C HIS A 364 15.53 7.98 35.97
N ASN A 365 14.51 7.73 35.13
CA ASN A 365 13.96 8.74 34.23
C ASN A 365 12.41 8.80 34.27
N ILE A 366 11.74 7.67 34.54
CA ILE A 366 10.28 7.58 34.40
C ILE A 366 9.51 8.53 35.35
N TYR A 367 10.06 8.88 36.51
CA TYR A 367 9.44 9.83 37.42
C TYR A 367 9.50 11.27 36.89
N ILE A 368 10.61 11.66 36.26
CA ILE A 368 10.74 12.97 35.59
C ILE A 368 9.70 13.06 34.47
N ILE A 369 9.61 12.00 33.66
CA ILE A 369 8.63 11.92 32.57
C ILE A 369 7.19 11.98 33.10
N GLY A 370 6.87 11.25 34.17
CA GLY A 370 5.55 11.27 34.80
C GLY A 370 5.13 12.67 35.25
N TYR A 371 6.05 13.40 35.90
CA TYR A 371 5.84 14.82 36.27
C TYR A 371 5.61 15.70 35.03
N LEU A 372 6.48 15.61 34.02
CA LEU A 372 6.40 16.43 32.81
C LEU A 372 5.14 16.15 31.98
N LEU A 373 4.65 14.91 31.97
CA LEU A 373 3.39 14.57 31.30
C LEU A 373 2.24 15.40 31.88
N GLU A 374 2.07 15.42 33.20
CA GLU A 374 1.00 16.20 33.83
C GLU A 374 1.19 17.71 33.64
N GLU A 375 2.41 18.20 33.84
CA GLU A 375 2.76 19.61 33.67
C GLU A 375 2.49 20.10 32.23
N LEU A 376 2.79 19.27 31.22
CA LEU A 376 2.52 19.55 29.83
C LEU A 376 1.07 19.24 29.42
N GLY A 377 0.16 18.95 30.36
CA GLY A 377 -1.27 18.80 30.10
C GLY A 377 -1.65 17.47 29.44
N PHE A 378 -0.88 16.41 29.68
CA PHE A 378 -1.35 15.04 29.51
C PHE A 378 -2.13 14.58 30.75
N LYS A 379 -2.93 13.53 30.56
CA LYS A 379 -3.53 12.74 31.62
C LYS A 379 -2.94 11.34 31.52
N ILE A 380 -2.30 10.88 32.59
CA ILE A 380 -1.88 9.49 32.73
C ILE A 380 -3.14 8.62 32.86
N ILE A 381 -3.28 7.65 31.97
CA ILE A 381 -4.38 6.69 31.93
C ILE A 381 -4.06 5.53 32.87
N ASN A 382 -2.85 4.97 32.77
CA ASN A 382 -2.43 3.83 33.57
C ASN A 382 -0.90 3.77 33.73
N ASN A 383 -0.44 3.04 34.74
CA ASN A 383 0.96 2.65 34.95
C ASN A 383 1.06 1.13 34.81
N VAL A 384 1.65 0.68 33.70
CA VAL A 384 1.85 -0.74 33.43
C VAL A 384 3.22 -1.19 33.93
N THR A 385 3.25 -2.30 34.65
CA THR A 385 4.48 -2.95 35.10
C THR A 385 4.84 -4.09 34.16
N TRP A 386 5.95 -3.97 33.44
CA TRP A 386 6.51 -5.09 32.68
C TRP A 386 7.39 -5.94 33.59
N MET A 387 6.92 -7.13 33.98
CA MET A 387 7.64 -8.09 34.81
C MET A 387 8.40 -9.11 33.94
N LYS A 388 9.72 -9.08 34.05
CA LYS A 388 10.62 -9.95 33.29
C LYS A 388 10.69 -11.32 33.95
N THR A 389 10.46 -12.38 33.19
CA THR A 389 10.59 -13.77 33.68
C THR A 389 12.04 -14.21 33.82
N ASN A 390 12.97 -13.54 33.13
CA ASN A 390 14.40 -13.82 33.13
C ASN A 390 15.24 -12.54 33.32
N PRO A 391 15.09 -11.83 34.46
CA PRO A 391 15.82 -10.58 34.68
C PRO A 391 17.33 -10.84 34.87
N PRO A 392 18.20 -9.87 34.52
CA PRO A 392 19.63 -9.99 34.82
C PRO A 392 19.87 -10.15 36.33
N PRO A 393 20.79 -11.02 36.75
CA PRO A 393 21.05 -11.24 38.17
C PRO A 393 21.73 -10.02 38.81
N ASN A 394 21.35 -9.71 40.06
CA ASN A 394 22.02 -8.67 40.84
C ASN A 394 23.32 -9.22 41.46
N LEU A 395 24.46 -8.90 40.85
CA LEU A 395 25.78 -9.35 41.33
C LEU A 395 26.22 -8.65 42.64
N ALA A 396 25.74 -7.44 42.91
CA ALA A 396 26.18 -6.68 44.08
C ALA A 396 25.48 -7.14 45.37
N CYS A 397 24.30 -7.78 45.26
CA CYS A 397 23.47 -8.23 46.38
C CYS A 397 23.15 -7.15 47.42
N ARG A 398 23.22 -5.86 47.06
CA ARG A 398 22.93 -4.70 47.94
C ARG A 398 21.50 -4.16 47.81
N CYS A 399 20.73 -4.67 46.86
CA CYS A 399 19.35 -4.28 46.61
C CYS A 399 18.57 -5.46 46.00
N PHE A 400 17.25 -5.35 45.90
CA PHE A 400 16.45 -6.33 45.18
C PHE A 400 16.81 -6.34 43.69
N THR A 401 16.74 -7.51 43.06
CA THR A 401 16.97 -7.65 41.61
C THR A 401 15.94 -6.83 40.84
N HIS A 402 16.41 -5.97 39.94
CA HIS A 402 15.56 -5.19 39.05
C HIS A 402 14.87 -6.12 38.03
N SER A 403 13.69 -6.59 38.39
CA SER A 403 12.89 -7.54 37.60
C SER A 403 11.77 -6.88 36.80
N THR A 404 11.54 -5.58 37.01
CA THR A 404 10.44 -4.84 36.39
C THR A 404 10.90 -3.57 35.67
N GLU A 405 10.11 -3.14 34.69
CA GLU A 405 10.16 -1.80 34.08
C GLU A 405 8.76 -1.16 34.14
N THR A 406 8.71 0.17 34.20
CA THR A 406 7.46 0.94 34.19
C THR A 406 7.15 1.40 32.78
N ILE A 407 5.90 1.26 32.36
CA ILE A 407 5.39 1.77 31.09
C ILE A 407 4.19 2.68 31.39
N LEU A 408 4.38 3.98 31.21
CA LEU A 408 3.31 4.95 31.38
C LEU A 408 2.45 5.00 30.11
N TRP A 409 1.13 4.94 30.29
CA TRP A 409 0.17 5.17 29.21
C TRP A 409 -0.57 6.48 29.47
N ALA A 410 -0.51 7.42 28.53
CA ALA A 410 -1.10 8.74 28.69
C ALA A 410 -1.80 9.23 27.42
N LYS A 411 -2.64 10.26 27.58
CA LYS A 411 -3.31 10.98 26.49
C LYS A 411 -3.31 12.48 26.76
N LYS A 412 -3.60 13.29 25.75
CA LYS A 412 -3.89 14.71 25.96
C LYS A 412 -5.07 14.88 26.93
N ASN A 413 -4.98 15.83 27.86
CA ASN A 413 -6.06 16.10 28.82
C ASN A 413 -7.20 16.93 28.19
N ILE A 414 -7.85 16.38 27.17
CA ILE A 414 -8.97 17.00 26.45
C ILE A 414 -10.27 16.30 26.87
N LYS A 415 -11.20 17.05 27.45
CA LYS A 415 -12.42 16.53 28.13
C LYS A 415 -13.30 15.64 27.22
N LYS A 416 -13.42 15.97 25.94
CA LYS A 416 -14.29 15.25 24.98
C LYS A 416 -13.56 14.27 24.07
N ALA A 417 -12.23 14.29 24.02
CA ALA A 417 -11.47 13.41 23.14
C ALA A 417 -11.37 12.01 23.78
N LYS A 418 -11.91 11.00 23.12
CA LYS A 418 -11.82 9.60 23.56
C LYS A 418 -10.64 8.94 22.87
N HIS A 419 -9.79 8.27 23.65
CA HIS A 419 -8.73 7.45 23.08
C HIS A 419 -9.25 6.09 22.65
N THR A 420 -8.55 5.47 21.72
CA THR A 420 -8.77 4.07 21.35
C THR A 420 -8.30 3.16 22.48
N PHE A 421 -9.19 2.28 22.93
CA PHE A 421 -8.85 1.16 23.80
C PHE A 421 -9.65 -0.09 23.39
N ASN A 422 -8.98 -1.07 22.82
CA ASN A 422 -9.58 -2.30 22.31
C ASN A 422 -9.86 -3.30 23.45
N TYR A 423 -10.73 -2.91 24.38
CA TYR A 423 -11.03 -3.68 25.60
C TYR A 423 -11.47 -5.12 25.33
N LYS A 424 -12.32 -5.34 24.31
CA LYS A 424 -12.79 -6.67 23.93
C LYS A 424 -11.64 -7.57 23.50
N LEU A 425 -10.78 -7.07 22.59
CA LEU A 425 -9.58 -7.77 22.14
C LEU A 425 -8.63 -8.06 23.30
N MET A 426 -8.38 -7.10 24.19
CA MET A 426 -7.53 -7.31 25.37
C MET A 426 -8.10 -8.37 26.31
N LYS A 427 -9.43 -8.46 26.43
CA LYS A 427 -10.11 -9.50 27.21
C LYS A 427 -9.96 -10.87 26.54
N GLU A 428 -10.09 -10.94 25.23
CA GLU A 428 -9.90 -12.17 24.43
C GLU A 428 -8.47 -12.71 24.53
N LEU A 429 -7.47 -11.84 24.35
CA LEU A 429 -6.04 -12.17 24.51
C LEU A 429 -5.65 -12.59 25.94
N ASN A 430 -6.56 -12.41 26.91
CA ASN A 430 -6.38 -12.77 28.30
C ASN A 430 -7.46 -13.78 28.75
N GLU A 431 -7.75 -14.76 27.89
CA GLU A 431 -8.63 -15.90 28.19
C GLU A 431 -10.05 -15.49 28.64
N GLY A 432 -10.58 -14.42 28.05
CA GLY A 432 -11.89 -13.88 28.41
C GLY A 432 -11.91 -13.13 29.74
N LYS A 433 -10.77 -12.89 30.40
CA LYS A 433 -10.66 -12.12 31.64
C LYS A 433 -10.14 -10.72 31.37
N GLN A 434 -10.52 -9.76 32.21
CA GLN A 434 -9.99 -8.41 32.09
C GLN A 434 -8.45 -8.40 32.25
N MET A 435 -7.76 -7.84 31.26
CA MET A 435 -6.31 -7.69 31.29
C MET A 435 -5.88 -6.73 32.40
N LYS A 436 -4.87 -7.12 33.16
CA LYS A 436 -4.31 -6.35 34.27
C LYS A 436 -3.10 -5.53 33.81
N ASP A 437 -2.71 -4.58 34.65
CA ASP A 437 -1.57 -3.67 34.49
C ASP A 437 -0.20 -4.33 34.70
N VAL A 438 -0.13 -5.62 35.01
CA VAL A 438 1.13 -6.38 35.09
C VAL A 438 1.28 -7.24 33.84
N PHE A 439 2.21 -6.87 32.98
CA PHE A 439 2.56 -7.64 31.78
C PHE A 439 3.76 -8.54 32.08
N ILE A 440 3.53 -9.85 32.04
CA ILE A 440 4.58 -10.84 32.32
C ILE A 440 5.15 -11.36 31.00
N GLY A 441 6.47 -11.42 30.88
CA GLY A 441 7.12 -12.11 29.77
C GLY A 441 8.64 -12.01 29.83
N SER A 442 9.33 -12.64 28.87
CA SER A 442 10.79 -12.65 28.85
C SER A 442 11.38 -11.37 28.26
N LEU A 443 12.69 -11.19 28.46
CA LEU A 443 13.52 -10.31 27.65
C LEU A 443 13.51 -10.74 26.17
N THR A 444 13.99 -9.83 25.31
CA THR A 444 14.08 -9.99 23.86
C THR A 444 14.87 -11.24 23.46
N PRO A 445 14.21 -12.24 22.84
CA PRO A 445 14.83 -13.51 22.48
C PRO A 445 15.85 -13.34 21.35
N GLN A 446 16.76 -14.32 21.20
CA GLN A 446 17.84 -14.24 20.19
C GLN A 446 17.32 -14.23 18.75
N LYS A 447 16.18 -14.88 18.48
CA LYS A 447 15.55 -14.89 17.16
C LYS A 447 15.23 -13.47 16.65
N GLU A 448 14.85 -12.56 17.56
CA GLU A 448 14.53 -11.16 17.23
C GLU A 448 15.80 -10.30 17.01
N LYS A 449 16.99 -10.86 17.20
CA LYS A 449 18.30 -10.20 17.05
C LYS A 449 19.10 -10.74 15.85
N LYS A 450 18.41 -11.40 14.91
CA LYS A 450 18.99 -12.03 13.71
C LYS A 450 19.94 -11.11 12.93
N TYR A 451 19.63 -9.82 12.83
CA TYR A 451 20.37 -8.85 12.02
C TYR A 451 21.37 -7.97 12.78
N GLY A 452 21.48 -8.16 14.11
CA GLY A 452 22.33 -7.34 14.98
C GLY A 452 21.73 -7.15 16.36
N LYS A 453 22.50 -6.56 17.27
CA LYS A 453 22.11 -6.40 18.69
C LYS A 453 22.01 -4.93 19.06
N HIS A 454 20.80 -4.47 19.36
CA HIS A 454 20.58 -3.23 20.09
C HIS A 454 20.55 -3.50 21.62
N PRO A 455 21.21 -2.68 22.46
CA PRO A 455 21.36 -2.95 23.90
C PRO A 455 20.04 -2.98 24.68
N THR A 456 19.05 -2.20 24.25
CA THR A 456 17.76 -2.04 24.93
C THR A 456 16.55 -2.42 24.08
N GLN A 457 16.74 -3.23 23.02
CA GLN A 457 15.64 -3.68 22.16
C GLN A 457 14.49 -4.26 22.99
N LYS A 458 13.28 -3.72 22.82
CA LYS A 458 12.06 -4.28 23.42
C LYS A 458 11.57 -5.51 22.64
N PRO A 459 10.95 -6.50 23.31
CA PRO A 459 10.48 -7.72 22.66
C PRO A 459 9.18 -7.47 21.88
N GLU A 460 8.99 -8.18 20.77
CA GLU A 460 7.82 -8.01 19.89
C GLU A 460 6.48 -8.22 20.61
N TYR A 461 6.35 -9.25 21.47
CA TYR A 461 5.09 -9.52 22.20
C TYR A 461 4.64 -8.36 23.10
N LEU A 462 5.58 -7.58 23.63
CA LEU A 462 5.27 -6.46 24.51
C LEU A 462 4.67 -5.32 23.69
N LEU A 463 5.28 -5.01 22.54
CA LEU A 463 4.79 -3.96 21.65
C LEU A 463 3.52 -4.38 20.92
N GLU A 464 3.36 -5.66 20.59
CA GLU A 464 2.11 -6.22 20.05
C GLU A 464 0.94 -5.90 20.98
N LYS A 465 1.08 -6.22 22.27
CA LYS A 465 0.04 -5.96 23.25
C LYS A 465 -0.28 -4.47 23.37
N ILE A 466 0.74 -3.61 23.37
CA ILE A 466 0.60 -2.16 23.43
C ILE A 466 -0.13 -1.61 22.19
N ILE A 467 0.34 -1.98 20.99
CA ILE A 467 -0.21 -1.51 19.71
C ILE A 467 -1.66 -2.00 19.55
N LEU A 468 -1.93 -3.28 19.80
CA LEU A 468 -3.29 -3.83 19.74
C LEU A 468 -4.22 -3.19 20.77
N ALA A 469 -3.73 -2.78 21.94
CA ALA A 469 -4.56 -2.12 22.94
C ALA A 469 -5.06 -0.75 22.49
N SER A 470 -4.25 0.03 21.77
CA SER A 470 -4.52 1.45 21.50
C SER A 470 -4.60 1.88 20.04
N THR A 471 -4.61 0.94 19.08
CA THR A 471 -4.71 1.25 17.63
C THR A 471 -5.60 0.27 16.88
N ASN A 472 -6.15 0.71 15.74
CA ASN A 472 -6.79 -0.11 14.72
C ASN A 472 -5.88 -0.29 13.50
N GLU A 473 -6.29 -1.13 12.55
CA GLU A 473 -5.59 -1.21 11.25
C GLU A 473 -5.57 0.17 10.56
N ASN A 474 -4.47 0.47 9.86
CA ASN A 474 -4.18 1.74 9.18
C ASN A 474 -3.93 2.98 10.06
N ASP A 475 -4.10 2.87 11.39
CA ASP A 475 -3.67 3.91 12.33
C ASP A 475 -2.16 4.15 12.21
N VAL A 476 -1.73 5.39 12.45
CA VAL A 476 -0.31 5.78 12.37
C VAL A 476 0.33 5.68 13.74
N VAL A 477 1.38 4.86 13.83
CA VAL A 477 2.22 4.72 15.02
C VAL A 477 3.54 5.42 14.78
N CYS A 478 4.00 6.23 15.74
CA CYS A 478 5.30 6.89 15.67
C CYS A 478 6.22 6.45 16.81
N ASP A 479 7.47 6.15 16.46
CA ASP A 479 8.55 5.89 17.40
C ASP A 479 9.79 6.63 16.92
N PHE A 480 10.05 7.79 17.52
CA PHE A 480 11.17 8.65 17.14
C PHE A 480 12.43 8.41 17.98
N MET A 481 12.46 7.30 18.72
CA MET A 481 13.64 6.78 19.40
C MET A 481 13.71 5.27 19.14
N ALA A 482 13.59 4.89 17.87
CA ALA A 482 13.19 3.55 17.44
C ALA A 482 14.22 2.46 17.72
N GLY A 483 15.50 2.80 17.87
CA GLY A 483 16.59 1.86 18.03
C GLY A 483 16.64 0.87 16.88
N SER A 484 16.25 -0.38 17.16
CA SER A 484 16.20 -1.46 16.18
C SER A 484 14.80 -1.67 15.55
N PHE A 485 13.90 -0.69 15.68
CA PHE A 485 12.60 -0.66 15.00
C PHE A 485 11.64 -1.81 15.34
N THR A 486 11.68 -2.34 16.59
CA THR A 486 10.68 -3.35 17.01
C THR A 486 9.26 -2.82 16.85
N THR A 487 9.01 -1.54 17.15
CA THR A 487 7.69 -0.91 16.98
C THR A 487 7.22 -1.01 15.53
N GLY A 488 8.10 -0.69 14.57
CA GLY A 488 7.81 -0.76 13.14
C GLY A 488 7.58 -2.19 12.64
N VAL A 489 8.39 -3.16 13.09
CA VAL A 489 8.17 -4.59 12.79
C VAL A 489 6.78 -5.04 13.20
N VAL A 490 6.38 -4.73 14.44
CA VAL A 490 5.06 -5.10 14.95
C VAL A 490 3.95 -4.34 14.22
N CYS A 491 4.14 -3.06 13.91
CA CYS A 491 3.17 -2.29 13.12
C CYS A 491 2.92 -2.93 11.74
N LYS A 492 3.99 -3.33 11.04
CA LYS A 492 3.89 -3.99 9.73
C LYS A 492 3.12 -5.32 9.80
N LYS A 493 3.44 -6.17 10.79
CA LYS A 493 2.70 -7.42 11.04
C LYS A 493 1.22 -7.17 11.35
N LEU A 494 0.95 -6.11 12.11
CA LEU A 494 -0.40 -5.73 12.51
C LEU A 494 -1.12 -4.82 11.51
N LYS A 495 -0.59 -4.55 10.31
CA LYS A 495 -1.26 -3.68 9.32
C LYS A 495 -1.50 -2.24 9.84
N ARG A 496 -0.55 -1.69 10.59
CA ARG A 496 -0.50 -0.28 11.00
C ARG A 496 0.51 0.48 10.14
N ARG A 497 0.26 1.77 9.95
CA ARG A 497 1.26 2.65 9.36
C ARG A 497 2.26 3.06 10.44
N PHE A 498 3.51 3.29 10.05
CA PHE A 498 4.58 3.52 11.00
C PHE A 498 5.54 4.62 10.54
N ILE A 499 5.92 5.50 11.47
CA ILE A 499 6.97 6.48 11.30
C ILE A 499 8.04 6.20 12.36
N GLY A 500 9.22 5.77 11.94
CA GLY A 500 10.34 5.48 12.83
C GLY A 500 11.52 6.39 12.57
N ILE A 501 12.09 6.96 13.63
CA ILE A 501 13.28 7.81 13.55
C ILE A 501 14.37 7.21 14.42
N GLU A 502 15.55 7.01 13.84
CA GLU A 502 16.73 6.54 14.55
C GLU A 502 17.96 7.33 14.13
N LYS A 503 18.70 7.84 15.12
CA LYS A 503 19.86 8.70 14.89
C LYS A 503 21.10 7.89 14.50
N GLU A 504 21.36 6.80 15.22
CA GLU A 504 22.55 5.99 15.03
C GLU A 504 22.40 5.08 13.81
N LYS A 505 23.21 5.36 12.77
CA LYS A 505 23.13 4.67 11.48
C LYS A 505 23.22 3.14 11.60
N GLU A 506 24.03 2.62 12.52
CA GLU A 506 24.16 1.17 12.77
C GLU A 506 22.82 0.53 13.16
N PHE A 507 22.05 1.18 14.06
CA PHE A 507 20.77 0.65 14.51
C PHE A 507 19.66 0.84 13.48
N TYR A 508 19.73 1.94 12.73
CA TYR A 508 18.89 2.17 11.56
C TYR A 508 19.05 1.05 10.52
N GLU A 509 20.28 0.66 10.17
CA GLU A 509 20.54 -0.42 9.21
C GLU A 509 20.07 -1.79 9.73
N ILE A 510 20.16 -2.06 11.04
CA ILE A 510 19.56 -3.25 11.65
C ILE A 510 18.04 -3.21 11.51
N GLY A 511 17.42 -2.07 11.79
CA GLY A 511 15.98 -1.86 11.68
C GLY A 511 15.45 -2.07 10.27
N LEU A 512 16.12 -1.51 9.26
CA LEU A 512 15.77 -1.68 7.85
C LEU A 512 15.66 -3.16 7.47
N LYS A 513 16.71 -3.95 7.76
CA LYS A 513 16.73 -5.39 7.46
C LYS A 513 15.62 -6.15 8.18
N ARG A 514 15.29 -5.76 9.42
CA ARG A 514 14.17 -6.37 10.16
C ARG A 514 12.82 -6.07 9.52
N ILE A 515 12.59 -4.86 9.04
CA ILE A 515 11.33 -4.48 8.39
C ILE A 515 11.20 -5.14 7.00
N GLU A 516 12.29 -5.27 6.26
CA GLU A 516 12.33 -5.96 4.96
C GLU A 516 12.06 -7.47 5.08
N ASP A 517 12.50 -8.12 6.16
CA ASP A 517 12.32 -9.56 6.40
C ASP A 517 10.87 -9.96 6.76
N VAL A 518 10.02 -8.98 7.05
CA VAL A 518 8.65 -9.17 7.55
C VAL A 518 7.65 -8.85 6.44
N ASN A 519 6.69 -9.75 6.22
CA ASN A 519 5.59 -9.47 5.29
C ASN A 519 4.50 -8.64 5.97
N TYR A 520 3.84 -7.79 5.19
CA TYR A 520 2.68 -7.04 5.68
C TYR A 520 1.56 -8.01 6.09
N GLY A 521 0.99 -7.82 7.28
CA GLY A 521 -0.05 -8.73 7.79
C GLY A 521 0.43 -10.13 8.17
N GLU A 522 1.75 -10.36 8.25
CA GLU A 522 2.31 -11.63 8.73
C GLU A 522 1.84 -11.93 10.15
N LYS A 523 1.42 -13.18 10.40
CA LYS A 523 0.99 -13.61 11.74
C LYS A 523 2.17 -13.53 12.72
N LEU A 524 1.91 -12.95 13.90
CA LEU A 524 2.87 -12.82 15.00
C LEU A 524 3.25 -14.14 15.65
#